data_AF-A0A5E4LJ93-F1
#
_entry.id   AF-A0A5E4LJ93-F1
#
_cell.length_a   1.000
_cell.length_b   1.000
_cell.length_c   1.000
_cell.angle_alpha   90.00
_cell.angle_beta   90.00
_cell.angle_gamma   90.00
#
_symmetry.space_group_name_H-M   'P 1'
#
loop_
_entity.id
_entity.type
_entity.pdbx_description
1 polymer ?
#
loop_
_entity_poly.entity_id
_entity_poly.type
_entity_poly.pdbx_seq_one_letter_code
_entity_poly.pdbx_strand_id
1 'polypeptide(L)'
;MGKRKAAFLFTAAVAFLFLLGLVFAQLGTLPDALSTLCNALTNLLPVVGMFMILVAAVVYALGQIMGAETRARGNVWATAALGGALMAFLIVTVAPPILSALFGGAINCGVAPLPPPVQCQTPPPPPIQVWQCPPGSTCGPMPGQCF
;
A
#
# COMPACT_ATOMS: atom_id res chain seq x y z
N MET A 1 -2.84 10.14 -38.75
CA MET A 1 -3.08 11.32 -37.89
C MET A 1 -3.42 11.02 -36.41
N GLY A 2 -3.80 9.80 -36.00
CA GLY A 2 -4.22 9.53 -34.61
C GLY A 2 -3.13 9.48 -33.53
N LYS A 3 -1.88 9.10 -33.86
CA LYS A 3 -0.82 8.83 -32.86
C LYS A 3 -0.39 10.06 -32.05
N ARG A 4 -0.42 11.26 -32.65
CA ARG A 4 -0.05 12.52 -31.96
C ARG A 4 -1.13 12.96 -30.97
N LYS A 5 -2.41 12.69 -31.25
CA LYS A 5 -3.53 13.00 -30.35
C LYS A 5 -3.51 12.11 -29.11
N ALA A 6 -3.21 10.81 -29.27
CA ALA A 6 -3.07 9.88 -28.15
C ALA A 6 -1.91 10.26 -27.21
N ALA A 7 -0.76 10.66 -27.78
CA ALA A 7 0.37 11.12 -26.97
C ALA A 7 0.02 12.38 -26.15
N PHE A 8 -0.65 13.35 -26.75
CA PHE A 8 -1.09 14.58 -26.06
C PHE A 8 -2.11 14.33 -24.95
N LEU A 9 -3.07 13.42 -25.17
CA LEU A 9 -4.05 13.06 -24.13
C LEU A 9 -3.38 12.37 -22.93
N PHE A 10 -2.38 11.52 -23.18
CA PHE A 10 -1.67 10.83 -22.12
C PHE A 10 -0.80 11.78 -21.29
N THR A 11 -0.04 12.69 -21.93
CA THR A 11 0.72 13.71 -21.20
C THR A 11 -0.19 14.67 -20.44
N ALA A 12 -1.32 15.07 -21.01
CA ALA A 12 -2.30 15.90 -20.31
C ALA A 12 -2.88 15.18 -19.08
N ALA A 13 -3.19 13.88 -19.19
CA ALA A 13 -3.70 13.09 -18.06
C ALA A 13 -2.66 12.96 -16.92
N VAL A 14 -1.39 12.72 -17.26
CA VAL A 14 -0.30 12.64 -16.28
C VAL A 14 -0.06 14.00 -15.62
N ALA A 15 -0.06 15.08 -16.40
CA ALA A 15 0.09 16.44 -15.88
C ALA A 15 -1.08 16.84 -14.95
N PHE A 16 -2.30 16.42 -15.29
CA PHE A 16 -3.48 16.64 -14.46
C PHE A 16 -3.40 15.87 -13.14
N LEU A 17 -2.99 14.59 -13.18
CA LEU A 17 -2.74 13.79 -11.97
C LEU A 17 -1.69 14.43 -11.07
N PHE A 18 -0.62 14.97 -11.66
CA PHE A 18 0.45 15.64 -10.92
C PHE A 18 -0.04 16.94 -10.26
N LEU A 19 -0.80 17.76 -11.00
CA LEU A 19 -1.41 18.99 -10.47
C LEU A 19 -2.41 18.70 -9.34
N LEU A 20 -3.18 17.62 -9.45
CA LEU A 20 -4.08 17.18 -8.37
C LEU A 20 -3.30 16.84 -7.10
N GLY A 21 -2.14 16.19 -7.24
CA GLY A 21 -1.25 15.88 -6.11
C GLY A 21 -0.73 17.14 -5.40
N LEU A 22 -0.40 18.19 -6.15
CA LEU A 22 0.08 19.47 -5.61
C LEU A 22 -0.99 20.24 -4.82
N VAL A 23 -2.27 20.09 -5.17
CA VAL A 23 -3.38 20.73 -4.44
C VAL A 23 -3.62 20.05 -3.08
N PHE A 24 -3.34 18.76 -2.94
CA PHE A 24 -3.46 18.06 -1.66
C PHE A 24 -2.30 18.34 -0.69
N ALA A 25 -1.14 18.76 -1.20
CA ALA A 25 0.06 18.98 -0.38
C ALA A 25 0.03 20.24 0.51
N GLN A 26 -0.93 21.14 0.32
CA GLN A 26 -0.95 22.49 0.91
C GLN A 26 -1.82 22.62 2.20
N LEU A 27 -2.45 21.55 2.67
CA LEU A 27 -3.50 21.60 3.70
C LEU A 27 -3.07 21.22 5.14
N GLY A 28 -1.79 20.95 5.43
CA GLY A 28 -1.38 20.51 6.78
C GLY A 28 0.09 20.72 7.12
N THR A 29 0.43 20.47 8.40
CA THR A 29 1.82 20.36 8.85
C THR A 29 2.47 19.16 8.13
N LEU A 30 3.75 19.29 7.75
CA LEU A 30 4.50 18.22 7.08
C LEU A 30 4.32 16.83 7.71
N PRO A 31 4.47 16.63 9.04
CA PRO A 31 4.37 15.30 9.63
C PRO A 31 2.95 14.70 9.58
N ASP A 32 1.90 15.50 9.76
CA ASP A 32 0.51 15.01 9.71
C ASP A 32 0.09 14.64 8.28
N ALA A 33 0.52 15.45 7.31
CA ALA A 33 0.30 15.18 5.89
C ALA A 33 1.01 13.88 5.46
N LEU A 34 2.26 13.68 5.91
CA LEU A 34 3.02 12.46 5.62
C LEU A 34 2.38 11.22 6.27
N SER A 35 1.89 11.31 7.51
CA SER A 35 1.21 10.20 8.19
C SER A 35 -0.08 9.79 7.47
N THR A 36 -0.89 10.78 7.08
CA THR A 36 -2.14 10.55 6.33
C THR A 36 -1.87 9.94 4.95
N LEU A 37 -0.89 10.48 4.22
CA LEU A 37 -0.47 9.95 2.93
C LEU A 37 0.06 8.51 3.05
N CYS A 38 0.81 8.23 4.12
CA CYS A 38 1.36 6.89 4.33
C CYS A 38 0.27 5.85 4.62
N ASN A 39 -0.73 6.20 5.44
CA ASN A 39 -1.89 5.32 5.67
C ASN A 39 -2.71 5.11 4.38
N ALA A 40 -2.88 6.15 3.57
CA ALA A 40 -3.56 6.02 2.28
C ALA A 40 -2.78 5.09 1.32
N LEU A 41 -1.46 5.26 1.24
CA LEU A 41 -0.59 4.41 0.42
C LEU A 41 -0.63 2.95 0.91
N THR A 42 -0.47 2.68 2.20
CA THR A 42 -0.45 1.30 2.73
C THR A 42 -1.76 0.55 2.52
N ASN A 43 -2.90 1.23 2.53
CA ASN A 43 -4.20 0.60 2.25
C ASN A 43 -4.42 0.36 0.75
N LEU A 44 -3.93 1.26 -0.10
CA LEU A 44 -4.18 1.20 -1.54
C LEU A 44 -3.18 0.31 -2.28
N LEU A 45 -1.94 0.21 -1.78
CA LEU A 45 -0.86 -0.57 -2.39
C LEU A 45 -1.14 -2.07 -2.56
N PRO A 46 -1.68 -2.79 -1.57
CA PRO A 46 -1.96 -4.23 -1.72
C PRO A 46 -2.99 -4.48 -2.83
N VAL A 47 -4.01 -3.63 -2.90
CA VAL A 47 -5.07 -3.71 -3.91
C VAL A 47 -4.50 -3.47 -5.31
N VAL A 48 -3.70 -2.42 -5.47
CA VAL A 48 -3.07 -2.08 -6.77
C VAL A 48 -2.00 -3.11 -7.15
N GLY A 49 -1.24 -3.63 -6.19
CA GLY A 49 -0.24 -4.68 -6.41
C GLY A 49 -0.87 -5.95 -6.97
N MET A 50 -1.98 -6.40 -6.40
CA MET A 50 -2.73 -7.54 -6.93
C MET A 50 -3.31 -7.26 -8.32
N PHE A 51 -3.80 -6.05 -8.56
CA PHE A 51 -4.29 -5.66 -9.89
C PHE A 51 -3.18 -5.66 -10.94
N MET A 52 -1.99 -5.16 -10.62
CA MET A 52 -0.85 -5.12 -11.55
C MET A 52 -0.36 -6.53 -11.94
N ILE A 53 -0.35 -7.48 -11.00
CA ILE A 53 -0.01 -8.87 -11.30
C ILE A 53 -1.07 -9.50 -12.21
N LEU A 54 -2.35 -9.23 -11.97
CA LEU A 54 -3.45 -9.70 -12.82
C LEU A 54 -3.35 -9.15 -14.25
N VAL A 55 -3.10 -7.84 -14.39
CA VAL A 55 -2.92 -7.22 -15.71
C VAL A 55 -1.70 -7.83 -16.44
N ALA A 56 -0.59 -8.07 -15.73
CA ALA A 56 0.57 -8.72 -16.33
C ALA A 56 0.25 -10.13 -16.86
N ALA A 57 -0.49 -10.94 -16.08
CA ALA A 57 -0.92 -12.27 -16.48
C ALA A 57 -1.86 -12.24 -17.71
N VAL A 58 -2.84 -11.33 -17.71
CA VAL A 58 -3.78 -11.16 -18.82
C VAL A 58 -3.05 -10.70 -20.09
N VAL A 59 -2.16 -9.71 -19.99
CA VAL A 59 -1.38 -9.21 -21.14
C VAL A 59 -0.47 -10.30 -21.72
N TYR A 60 0.13 -11.14 -20.86
CA TYR A 60 0.92 -12.30 -21.30
C TYR A 60 0.06 -13.31 -22.07
N ALA A 61 -1.12 -13.63 -21.54
CA ALA A 61 -2.06 -14.55 -22.19
C ALA A 61 -2.57 -13.98 -23.54
N LEU A 62 -2.94 -12.70 -23.58
CA LEU A 62 -3.36 -12.00 -24.81
C LEU A 62 -2.24 -11.94 -25.86
N GLY A 63 -0.98 -11.87 -25.41
CA GLY A 63 0.19 -11.90 -26.29
C GLY A 63 0.36 -13.22 -27.06
N GLN A 64 -0.25 -14.31 -26.59
CA GLN A 64 -0.25 -15.60 -27.30
C GLN A 64 -1.34 -15.68 -28.39
N ILE A 65 -2.41 -14.88 -28.26
CA ILE A 65 -3.58 -14.91 -29.16
C ILE A 65 -3.39 -13.94 -30.34
N MET A 66 -2.57 -12.92 -30.17
CA MET A 66 -2.27 -11.93 -31.20
C MET A 66 -1.12 -12.41 -32.10
N GLY A 67 -1.26 -12.27 -33.42
CA GLY A 67 -0.35 -12.80 -34.44
C GLY A 67 1.14 -12.38 -34.34
N ALA A 68 1.98 -12.94 -35.21
CA ALA A 68 3.45 -12.92 -35.13
C ALA A 68 4.09 -11.53 -34.89
N GLU A 69 3.48 -10.45 -35.37
CA GLU A 69 4.00 -9.08 -35.17
C GLU A 69 3.73 -8.53 -33.76
N THR A 70 2.67 -9.00 -33.11
CA THR A 70 2.21 -8.51 -31.81
C THR A 70 2.77 -9.34 -30.65
N ARG A 71 3.16 -10.59 -30.92
CA ARG A 71 3.83 -11.48 -29.94
C ARG A 71 5.13 -10.86 -29.41
N ALA A 72 5.91 -10.22 -30.28
CA ALA A 72 7.17 -9.58 -29.91
C ALA A 72 6.98 -8.33 -29.03
N ARG A 73 5.88 -7.57 -29.24
CA ARG A 73 5.59 -6.35 -28.46
C ARG A 73 4.88 -6.68 -27.15
N GLY A 74 4.01 -7.68 -27.11
CA GLY A 74 3.28 -8.08 -25.91
C GLY A 74 4.20 -8.51 -24.76
N ASN A 75 5.30 -9.21 -25.08
CA ASN A 75 6.22 -9.70 -24.05
C ASN A 75 6.99 -8.58 -23.33
N VAL A 76 7.29 -7.49 -24.03
CA VAL A 76 7.96 -6.31 -23.43
C VAL A 76 7.01 -5.57 -22.48
N TRP A 77 5.71 -5.56 -22.79
CA TRP A 77 4.72 -4.87 -21.95
C TRP A 77 4.39 -5.68 -20.71
N ALA A 78 4.31 -7.01 -20.81
CA ALA A 78 4.13 -7.89 -19.66
C ALA A 78 5.31 -7.82 -18.69
N THR A 79 6.55 -7.84 -19.20
CA THR A 79 7.76 -7.72 -18.37
C THR A 79 7.89 -6.34 -17.73
N ALA A 80 7.51 -5.27 -18.43
CA ALA A 80 7.46 -3.93 -17.85
C ALA A 80 6.41 -3.81 -16.72
N ALA A 81 5.23 -4.42 -16.89
CA ALA A 81 4.19 -4.43 -15.85
C ALA A 81 4.64 -5.23 -14.61
N LEU A 82 5.25 -6.40 -14.82
CA LEU A 82 5.78 -7.23 -13.73
C LEU A 82 6.93 -6.52 -13.01
N GLY A 83 7.84 -5.88 -13.75
CA GLY A 83 8.95 -5.10 -13.19
C GLY A 83 8.47 -3.89 -12.38
N GLY A 84 7.44 -3.18 -12.87
CA GLY A 84 6.81 -2.08 -12.14
C GLY A 84 6.17 -2.52 -10.83
N ALA A 85 5.48 -3.67 -10.81
CA ALA A 85 4.89 -4.24 -9.60
C ALA A 85 5.98 -4.62 -8.57
N LEU A 86 7.07 -5.23 -9.04
CA LEU A 86 8.18 -5.64 -8.18
C LEU A 86 8.91 -4.43 -7.59
N MET A 87 9.13 -3.38 -8.39
CA MET A 87 9.72 -2.13 -7.91
C MET A 87 8.82 -1.39 -6.91
N ALA A 88 7.51 -1.36 -7.14
CA ALA A 88 6.57 -0.75 -6.20
C ALA A 88 6.60 -1.45 -4.83
N PHE A 89 6.67 -2.79 -4.82
CA PHE A 89 6.82 -3.56 -3.59
C PHE A 89 8.15 -3.26 -2.87
N LEU A 90 9.25 -3.15 -3.63
CA LEU A 90 10.56 -2.82 -3.08
C LEU A 90 10.57 -1.42 -2.44
N ILE A 91 9.96 -0.43 -3.10
CA ILE A 91 9.89 0.94 -2.56
C ILE A 91 9.14 0.96 -1.22
N VAL A 92 8.03 0.24 -1.11
CA VAL A 92 7.21 0.25 0.13
C VAL A 92 7.87 -0.48 1.28
N THR A 93 8.65 -1.51 1.00
CA THR A 93 9.38 -2.22 2.06
C THR A 93 10.59 -1.43 2.55
N VAL A 94 11.24 -0.65 1.69
CA VAL A 94 12.46 0.10 2.00
C VAL A 94 12.18 1.54 2.47
N ALA A 95 11.05 2.14 2.11
CA ALA A 95 10.74 3.52 2.48
C ALA A 95 10.55 3.75 4.00
N PRO A 96 9.78 2.94 4.75
CA PRO A 96 9.56 3.16 6.19
C PRO A 96 10.84 3.22 7.04
N PRO A 97 11.84 2.32 6.90
CA PRO A 97 13.06 2.39 7.70
C PRO A 97 13.94 3.61 7.35
N ILE A 98 13.90 4.09 6.12
CA ILE A 98 14.63 5.32 5.73
C ILE A 98 13.97 6.54 6.37
N LEU A 99 12.64 6.60 6.35
CA LEU A 99 11.89 7.70 6.96
C LEU A 99 12.03 7.72 8.48
N SER A 100 12.04 6.56 9.15
CA SER A 100 12.24 6.50 10.60
C SER A 100 13.63 6.95 11.03
N ALA A 101 14.66 6.66 10.21
CA ALA A 101 16.03 7.12 10.44
C ALA A 101 16.21 8.63 10.24
N LEU A 102 15.49 9.24 9.28
CA LEU A 102 15.58 10.68 8.97
C LEU A 102 14.76 11.57 9.91
N PHE A 103 13.56 11.12 10.29
CA PHE A 103 12.59 11.92 11.06
C PHE A 103 12.48 11.52 12.54
N GLY A 104 13.39 10.68 13.03
CA GLY A 104 13.47 10.34 14.47
C GLY A 104 12.23 9.62 15.02
N GLY A 105 11.51 8.86 14.18
CA GLY A 105 10.39 8.01 14.60
C GLY A 105 9.01 8.69 14.74
N ALA A 106 8.85 9.95 14.32
CA ALA A 106 7.57 10.66 14.44
C ALA A 106 6.51 10.27 13.39
N ILE A 107 6.87 9.50 12.35
CA ILE A 107 5.97 9.16 11.24
C ILE A 107 5.58 7.69 11.34
N ASN A 108 4.38 7.45 11.89
CA ASN A 108 3.79 6.13 11.97
C ASN A 108 3.02 5.82 10.68
N CYS A 109 3.76 5.30 9.71
CA CYS A 109 3.17 4.60 8.57
C CYS A 109 2.56 3.30 9.08
N GLY A 110 1.27 3.33 9.40
CA GLY A 110 0.55 2.13 9.75
C GLY A 110 0.61 1.17 8.57
N VAL A 111 1.49 0.16 8.67
CA VAL A 111 0.94 -1.19 8.50
C VAL A 111 -0.23 -1.23 9.46
N ALA A 112 -1.45 -1.46 8.98
CA ALA A 112 -2.48 -1.93 9.90
C ALA A 112 -1.77 -3.04 10.68
N PRO A 113 -1.56 -2.88 11.99
CA PRO A 113 -0.97 -3.97 12.74
C PRO A 113 -1.83 -5.17 12.35
N LEU A 114 -1.20 -6.28 11.96
CA LEU A 114 -1.80 -7.57 12.29
C LEU A 114 -2.41 -7.35 13.66
N PRO A 115 -3.74 -7.53 13.83
CA PRO A 115 -4.44 -7.10 15.03
C PRO A 115 -3.53 -7.46 16.19
N PRO A 116 -3.05 -6.46 16.97
CA PRO A 116 -2.07 -6.75 18.00
C PRO A 116 -2.62 -7.95 18.76
N PRO A 117 -1.80 -8.99 19.08
CA PRO A 117 -2.29 -10.04 19.97
C PRO A 117 -2.92 -9.29 21.14
N VAL A 118 -4.23 -9.50 21.37
CA VAL A 118 -5.03 -8.67 22.27
C VAL A 118 -4.32 -8.67 23.61
N GLN A 119 -3.54 -7.63 23.89
CA GLN A 119 -2.76 -7.57 25.11
C GLN A 119 -3.73 -7.06 26.16
N CYS A 120 -4.15 -7.97 27.05
CA CYS A 120 -4.95 -7.60 28.20
C CYS A 120 -4.16 -6.53 28.97
N GLN A 121 -4.70 -5.30 29.04
CA GLN A 121 -4.11 -4.24 29.85
C GLN A 121 -4.05 -4.74 31.29
N THR A 122 -2.85 -4.77 31.89
CA THR A 122 -2.70 -5.03 33.31
C THR A 122 -3.13 -3.78 34.08
N PRO A 123 -4.17 -3.85 34.93
CA PRO A 123 -4.52 -2.72 35.79
C PRO A 123 -3.45 -2.48 36.86
N PRO A 124 -3.31 -1.25 37.38
CA PRO A 124 -2.44 -0.96 38.52
C PRO A 124 -2.85 -1.76 39.79
N PRO A 125 -1.91 -2.04 40.72
CA PRO A 125 -2.10 -2.97 41.85
C PRO A 125 -2.88 -2.35 43.04
N PRO A 126 -3.37 -3.12 44.03
CA PRO A 126 -4.58 -3.98 44.11
C PRO A 126 -5.65 -3.41 45.12
N PRO A 127 -6.77 -4.11 45.47
CA PRO A 127 -7.10 -5.53 45.25
C PRO A 127 -8.49 -5.75 44.64
N ILE A 128 -8.57 -6.16 43.36
CA ILE A 128 -9.15 -7.40 42.78
C ILE A 128 -9.03 -7.23 41.26
N GLN A 129 -8.26 -8.08 40.56
CA GLN A 129 -8.04 -7.93 39.12
C GLN A 129 -8.94 -8.89 38.34
N VAL A 130 -10.08 -8.37 37.87
CA VAL A 130 -10.90 -9.08 36.89
C VAL A 130 -10.39 -8.69 35.51
N TRP A 131 -9.87 -9.66 34.77
CA TRP A 131 -9.49 -9.48 33.37
C TRP A 131 -10.76 -9.17 32.56
N GLN A 132 -10.91 -7.93 32.11
CA GLN A 132 -12.02 -7.52 31.25
C GLN A 132 -11.59 -7.71 29.78
N CYS A 133 -12.14 -8.73 29.13
CA CYS A 133 -12.08 -8.89 27.67
C CYS A 133 -13.31 -8.22 27.02
N PRO A 134 -13.24 -7.81 25.73
CA PRO A 134 -14.38 -7.27 25.00
C PRO A 134 -15.56 -8.28 24.89
N PRO A 135 -16.81 -7.80 24.78
CA PRO A 135 -17.99 -8.67 24.71
C PRO A 135 -17.88 -9.62 23.52
N GLY A 136 -17.91 -10.93 23.80
CA GLY A 136 -17.79 -12.00 22.81
C GLY A 136 -16.47 -12.78 22.85
N SER A 137 -15.56 -12.48 23.77
CA SER A 137 -14.30 -13.22 23.96
C SER A 137 -14.15 -13.78 25.38
N THR A 138 -13.44 -14.89 25.52
CA THR A 138 -13.14 -15.55 26.81
C THR A 138 -11.64 -15.47 27.14
N CYS A 139 -11.31 -15.30 28.42
CA CYS A 139 -9.92 -15.36 28.87
C CYS A 139 -9.40 -16.80 28.73
N GLY A 140 -8.31 -16.98 28.00
CA GLY A 140 -7.63 -18.27 27.91
C GLY A 140 -6.95 -18.68 29.22
N PRO A 141 -6.45 -19.92 29.34
CA PRO A 141 -5.75 -20.41 30.54
C PRO A 141 -4.38 -19.74 30.76
N MET A 142 -3.90 -18.95 29.80
CA MET A 142 -2.64 -18.22 29.90
C MET A 142 -2.91 -16.75 30.26
N PRO A 143 -2.18 -16.17 31.23
CA PRO A 143 -2.33 -14.77 31.58
C PRO A 143 -2.03 -13.88 30.37
N GLY A 144 -2.97 -12.98 30.04
CA GLY A 144 -2.81 -11.98 28.98
C GLY A 144 -3.30 -12.38 27.58
N GLN A 145 -4.08 -13.47 27.43
CA GLN A 145 -4.67 -13.84 26.14
C GLN A 145 -6.21 -13.88 26.20
N CYS A 146 -6.88 -13.08 25.36
CA CYS A 146 -8.31 -13.19 25.05
C CYS A 146 -8.49 -14.03 23.76
N PHE A 147 -9.42 -14.99 23.77
CA PHE A 147 -9.85 -15.80 22.62
C PHE A 147 -11.27 -15.44 22.18
#